data_AF-A0A6J5CF16-F1
#
_entry.id   AF-A0A6J5CF16-F1
#
_cell.length_a   1.000
_cell.length_b   1.000
_cell.length_c   1.000
_cell.angle_alpha   90.00
_cell.angle_beta   90.00
_cell.angle_gamma   90.00
#
_symmetry.space_group_name_H-M   'P 1'
#
loop_
_entity.id
_entity.type
_entity.pdbx_description
1 polymer ?
#
loop_
_entity_poly.entity_id
_entity_poly.type
_entity_poly.pdbx_seq_one_letter_code
_entity_poly.pdbx_strand_id
1 'polypeptide(L)'
;MAKLAGEQVFLLLNRSSDLRDHEINVVPSVDSALQAWNSTTRISPIFPIDNATFPSTEDGSRWYVFFIGPVDIGTLDLEGVRAFASYGVHNLVIATDVDEDLAVATLIHKMPEVPWEAWTVCGTRIIDVAFSPLLTTAKPSANLNVTSRLSLPPQLKSASEEYRTLIAVTRAKCEKYLPEFVPDIDDFDEVFQRTLRNSNQNAVEKLAWLANINAALSRFSSQTFAGTSPIRETECHFWTHSLLGIGTASQALTNIRRHHDNALRASRLAEKVAGLVDLPAGPKNLTQLGFTDAAWRKHILSEVTLAPEDAPQKFLKLIAYFSGRDGYKSTPFTLSAPLELITGCNTFAWTPLTLTHELSHTITSQLIGVLLKGAFGPNNRSQLEHLARLVSPGEAYAPRNALEQAQKTLITAYIFLDRENLSGGERKPSIVQPEDVSPLIHRYRDEMSELVTHLLDFQYFYGRDAQLYMTSLWESWDVIPNIQSRIDEYLIRTLVAVLSANQHVAKPVQATYDIVLAQLEALASRATGSHYIASAHERLKQAPTVFLDRMQRRIHIVKLVLAFFYDPSTAANIAREAPTAGGEYATLRGDELGNQQIRNPLKFLANFASDQQPNTRKSLWILHKLAFAEAQ
;
A
#
# COMPACT_ATOMS: atom_id res chain seq x y z
N MET A 1 -16.30 25.64 -9.93
CA MET A 1 -15.50 24.56 -9.29
C MET A 1 -15.21 23.55 -10.37
N ALA A 2 -13.95 23.23 -10.62
CA ALA A 2 -13.55 22.31 -11.68
C ALA A 2 -14.16 20.92 -11.47
N LYS A 3 -14.79 20.38 -12.51
CA LYS A 3 -15.37 19.04 -12.51
C LYS A 3 -14.82 18.19 -13.64
N LEU A 4 -14.45 16.94 -13.37
CA LEU A 4 -14.16 15.97 -14.41
C LEU A 4 -15.47 15.64 -15.15
N ALA A 5 -15.59 16.11 -16.38
CA ALA A 5 -16.82 16.00 -17.17
C ALA A 5 -16.48 15.84 -18.65
N GLY A 6 -17.24 15.00 -19.35
CA GLY A 6 -16.96 14.60 -20.73
C GLY A 6 -16.39 13.19 -20.84
N GLU A 7 -16.14 12.77 -22.07
CA GLU A 7 -15.52 11.48 -22.39
C GLU A 7 -14.00 11.58 -22.26
N GLN A 8 -13.38 10.54 -21.71
CA GLN A 8 -11.93 10.40 -21.68
C GLN A 8 -11.40 10.37 -23.12
N VAL A 9 -10.32 11.11 -23.38
CA VAL A 9 -9.61 11.07 -24.66
C VAL A 9 -8.16 10.65 -24.44
N PHE A 10 -7.47 10.33 -25.53
CA PHE A 10 -6.09 9.85 -25.50
C PHE A 10 -5.19 10.77 -26.31
N LEU A 11 -4.16 11.28 -25.66
CA LEU A 11 -3.11 12.08 -26.27
C LEU A 11 -2.04 11.15 -26.84
N LEU A 12 -1.77 11.27 -28.12
CA LEU A 12 -0.73 10.52 -28.83
C LEU A 12 0.41 11.45 -29.20
N LEU A 13 1.64 11.01 -28.94
CA LEU A 13 2.86 11.59 -29.49
C LEU A 13 3.48 10.55 -30.43
N ASN A 14 3.68 10.94 -31.67
CA ASN A 14 4.34 10.15 -32.70
C ASN A 14 5.54 10.92 -33.25
N ARG A 15 6.48 10.20 -33.88
CA ARG A 15 7.34 10.85 -34.87
C ARG A 15 6.67 10.82 -36.24
N SER A 16 6.96 11.84 -37.04
CA SER A 16 6.62 11.87 -38.47
C SER A 16 7.19 10.65 -39.19
N SER A 17 6.65 10.34 -40.37
CA SER A 17 7.09 9.18 -41.17
C SER A 17 8.58 9.21 -41.55
N ASP A 18 9.20 10.40 -41.60
CA ASP A 18 10.63 10.60 -41.85
C ASP A 18 11.48 10.68 -40.57
N LEU A 19 10.86 10.52 -39.40
CA LEU A 19 11.44 10.55 -38.05
C LEU A 19 12.09 11.88 -37.63
N ARG A 20 11.87 12.96 -38.40
CA ARG A 20 12.48 14.28 -38.16
C ARG A 20 11.68 15.13 -37.20
N ASP A 21 10.37 15.00 -37.23
CA ASP A 21 9.43 15.83 -36.50
C ASP A 21 8.62 15.00 -35.50
N HIS A 22 7.97 15.69 -34.57
CA HIS A 22 7.00 15.08 -33.66
C HIS A 22 5.61 15.57 -34.01
N GLU A 23 4.65 14.67 -33.92
CA GLU A 23 3.24 14.92 -34.19
C GLU A 23 2.42 14.57 -32.95
N ILE A 24 1.46 15.42 -32.63
CA ILE A 24 0.49 15.23 -31.57
C ILE A 24 -0.89 14.95 -32.18
N ASN A 25 -1.56 13.91 -31.68
CA ASN A 25 -2.91 13.57 -32.09
C ASN A 25 -3.78 13.33 -30.85
N VAL A 26 -5.08 13.60 -30.96
CA VAL A 26 -6.05 13.28 -29.91
C VAL A 26 -7.07 12.32 -30.49
N VAL A 27 -7.25 11.19 -29.82
CA VAL A 27 -8.16 10.14 -30.27
C VAL A 27 -9.16 9.76 -29.17
N PRO A 28 -10.37 9.32 -29.51
CA PRO A 28 -11.44 9.11 -28.52
C PRO A 28 -11.30 7.79 -27.74
N SER A 29 -10.48 6.85 -28.21
CA SER A 29 -10.38 5.52 -27.59
C SER A 29 -9.00 4.89 -27.75
N VAL A 30 -8.70 3.89 -26.91
CA VAL A 30 -7.50 3.05 -27.07
C VAL A 30 -7.51 2.33 -28.41
N ASP A 31 -8.67 1.83 -28.87
CA ASP A 31 -8.76 1.13 -30.16
C ASP A 31 -8.40 2.06 -31.32
N SER A 32 -8.86 3.32 -31.28
CA SER A 32 -8.45 4.34 -32.24
C SER A 32 -6.94 4.62 -32.17
N ALA A 33 -6.35 4.64 -30.98
CA ALA A 33 -4.91 4.79 -30.82
C ALA A 33 -4.13 3.60 -31.41
N LEU A 34 -4.63 2.38 -31.21
CA LEU A 34 -4.02 1.15 -31.72
C LEU A 34 -4.03 1.11 -33.25
N GLN A 35 -5.08 1.65 -33.89
CA GLN A 35 -5.14 1.77 -35.36
C GLN A 35 -4.09 2.73 -35.93
N ALA A 36 -3.72 3.77 -35.16
CA ALA A 36 -2.69 4.74 -35.53
C ALA A 36 -1.28 4.37 -34.99
N TRP A 37 -1.13 3.20 -34.36
CA TRP A 37 0.07 2.86 -33.61
C TRP A 37 1.26 2.54 -34.52
N ASN A 38 2.41 3.11 -34.19
CA ASN A 38 3.70 2.83 -34.81
C ASN A 38 4.81 2.68 -33.75
N SER A 39 6.04 2.41 -34.18
CA SER A 39 7.17 2.15 -33.27
C SER A 39 7.60 3.34 -32.41
N THR A 40 7.07 4.54 -32.69
CA THR A 40 7.35 5.77 -31.94
C THR A 40 6.15 6.29 -31.17
N THR A 41 5.01 5.58 -31.24
CA THR A 41 3.78 6.00 -30.58
C THR A 41 3.90 5.91 -29.07
N ARG A 42 3.61 7.04 -28.44
CA ARG A 42 3.42 7.17 -26.99
C ARG A 42 2.03 7.70 -26.73
N ILE A 43 1.36 7.19 -25.71
CA ILE A 43 -0.04 7.48 -25.40
C ILE A 43 -0.22 7.83 -23.93
N SER A 44 -1.15 8.71 -23.62
CA SER A 44 -1.71 8.83 -22.27
C SER A 44 -3.16 9.26 -22.28
N PRO A 45 -3.98 8.74 -21.36
CA PRO A 45 -5.32 9.22 -21.17
C PRO A 45 -5.31 10.61 -20.52
N ILE A 46 -6.22 11.46 -20.97
CA ILE A 46 -6.51 12.76 -20.39
C ILE A 46 -8.03 12.93 -20.26
N PHE A 47 -8.44 13.66 -19.24
CA PHE A 47 -9.82 13.71 -18.78
C PHE A 47 -10.30 15.15 -18.82
N PRO A 48 -11.32 15.48 -19.61
CA PRO A 48 -11.74 16.87 -19.73
C PRO A 48 -12.28 17.42 -18.41
N ILE A 49 -11.94 18.68 -18.14
CA ILE A 49 -12.50 19.47 -17.05
C ILE A 49 -13.60 20.33 -17.65
N ASP A 50 -14.79 20.31 -17.05
CA ASP A 50 -15.95 21.09 -17.45
C ASP A 50 -16.34 20.89 -18.94
N ASN A 51 -16.16 19.66 -19.46
CA ASN A 51 -16.38 19.27 -20.87
C ASN A 51 -15.49 20.00 -21.88
N ALA A 52 -14.24 20.34 -21.49
CA ALA A 52 -13.26 20.90 -22.41
C ALA A 52 -13.08 20.05 -23.69
N THR A 53 -12.90 20.73 -24.81
CA THR A 53 -12.60 20.12 -26.11
C THR A 53 -11.26 20.63 -26.62
N PHE A 54 -10.63 19.88 -27.53
CA PHE A 54 -9.43 20.35 -28.21
C PHE A 54 -9.77 21.41 -29.26
N PRO A 55 -8.84 22.35 -29.53
CA PRO A 55 -8.89 23.18 -30.74
C PRO A 55 -8.94 22.34 -32.02
N SER A 56 -9.30 22.96 -33.15
CA SER A 56 -9.22 22.31 -34.46
C SER A 56 -7.78 21.84 -34.71
N THR A 57 -7.65 20.61 -35.21
CA THR A 57 -6.37 20.00 -35.60
C THR A 57 -6.23 19.91 -37.12
N GLU A 58 -7.05 20.64 -37.88
CA GLU A 58 -6.97 20.70 -39.35
C GLU A 58 -5.61 21.26 -39.81
N ASP A 59 -5.12 20.80 -40.97
CA ASP A 59 -3.84 21.24 -41.50
C ASP A 59 -3.77 22.77 -41.62
N GLY A 60 -2.72 23.37 -41.05
CA GLY A 60 -2.50 24.82 -41.03
C GLY A 60 -3.14 25.55 -39.86
N SER A 61 -3.98 24.90 -39.05
CA SER A 61 -4.46 25.47 -37.79
C SER A 61 -3.33 25.55 -36.76
N ARG A 62 -3.16 26.70 -36.09
CA ARG A 62 -2.13 26.88 -35.07
C ARG A 62 -2.76 26.85 -33.68
N TRP A 63 -2.19 26.06 -32.79
CA TRP A 63 -2.67 25.90 -31.41
C TRP A 63 -1.54 25.52 -30.46
N TYR A 64 -1.82 25.53 -29.16
CA TYR A 64 -0.85 25.45 -28.09
C TYR A 64 -1.28 24.41 -27.07
N VAL A 65 -0.32 23.64 -26.56
CA VAL A 65 -0.54 22.67 -25.49
C VAL A 65 0.40 22.94 -24.34
N PHE A 66 -0.16 23.17 -23.16
CA PHE A 66 0.61 23.36 -21.94
C PHE A 66 0.46 22.12 -21.06
N PHE A 67 1.58 21.59 -20.60
CA PHE A 67 1.68 20.52 -19.61
C PHE A 67 2.19 21.15 -18.32
N ILE A 68 1.40 21.09 -17.25
CA ILE A 68 1.65 21.82 -16.01
C ILE A 68 1.51 20.84 -14.84
N GLY A 69 2.45 20.87 -13.90
CA GLY A 69 2.32 20.10 -12.67
C GLY A 69 3.64 19.76 -11.96
N PRO A 70 3.54 19.16 -10.75
CA PRO A 70 2.29 18.73 -10.12
C PRO A 70 1.51 19.90 -9.47
N VAL A 71 0.18 19.88 -9.60
CA VAL A 71 -0.72 20.90 -9.02
C VAL A 71 -2.00 20.31 -8.45
N ASP A 72 -2.48 20.83 -7.33
CA ASP A 72 -3.85 20.53 -6.89
C ASP A 72 -4.85 21.33 -7.73
N ILE A 73 -5.34 20.70 -8.80
CA ILE A 73 -6.33 21.26 -9.74
C ILE A 73 -7.57 21.83 -9.00
N GLY A 74 -7.92 21.27 -7.85
CA GLY A 74 -9.05 21.72 -7.04
C GLY A 74 -8.94 23.15 -6.49
N THR A 75 -7.73 23.68 -6.46
CA THR A 75 -7.40 25.04 -5.96
C THR A 75 -7.31 26.07 -7.06
N LEU A 76 -7.35 25.64 -8.33
CA LEU A 76 -7.15 26.51 -9.49
C LEU A 76 -8.45 27.12 -9.97
N ASP A 77 -8.35 28.35 -10.47
CA ASP A 77 -9.39 29.00 -11.24
C ASP A 77 -9.16 28.71 -12.73
N LEU A 78 -10.02 27.84 -13.29
CA LEU A 78 -9.95 27.37 -14.67
C LEU A 78 -11.08 27.93 -15.54
N GLU A 79 -11.78 28.98 -15.08
CA GLU A 79 -12.85 29.58 -15.86
C GLU A 79 -12.33 30.06 -17.23
N GLY A 80 -12.99 29.61 -18.29
CA GLY A 80 -12.61 29.95 -19.67
C GLY A 80 -11.41 29.19 -20.23
N VAL A 81 -10.78 28.30 -19.45
CA VAL A 81 -9.60 27.52 -19.88
C VAL A 81 -10.04 26.13 -20.33
N ARG A 82 -9.63 25.70 -21.54
CA ARG A 82 -9.84 24.33 -22.03
C ARG A 82 -8.82 23.39 -21.37
N ALA A 83 -9.17 22.90 -20.18
CA ALA A 83 -8.29 22.12 -19.32
C ALA A 83 -8.66 20.63 -19.28
N PHE A 84 -7.65 19.80 -19.06
CA PHE A 84 -7.76 18.35 -18.92
C PHE A 84 -6.88 17.90 -17.74
N ALA A 85 -7.32 16.91 -17.00
CA ALA A 85 -6.53 16.24 -15.98
C ALA A 85 -5.81 15.01 -16.57
N SER A 86 -4.64 14.67 -16.04
CA SER A 86 -3.87 13.48 -16.41
C SER A 86 -3.37 12.74 -15.15
N TYR A 87 -2.92 11.50 -15.31
CA TYR A 87 -2.27 10.77 -14.21
C TYR A 87 -0.80 11.17 -14.01
N GLY A 88 -0.21 11.97 -14.88
CA GLY A 88 1.22 12.29 -14.87
C GLY A 88 1.67 13.16 -13.70
N VAL A 89 2.96 13.52 -13.69
CA VAL A 89 3.45 14.64 -12.85
C VAL A 89 2.91 15.95 -13.40
N HIS A 90 2.96 16.15 -14.72
CA HIS A 90 2.20 17.19 -15.40
C HIS A 90 0.72 16.78 -15.46
N ASN A 91 0.04 16.89 -14.33
CA ASN A 91 -1.31 16.40 -14.11
C ASN A 91 -2.39 17.36 -14.65
N LEU A 92 -2.03 18.58 -15.04
CA LEU A 92 -2.90 19.52 -15.75
C LEU A 92 -2.40 19.72 -17.19
N VAL A 93 -3.29 19.54 -18.17
CA VAL A 93 -3.04 19.79 -19.59
C VAL A 93 -4.01 20.86 -20.07
N ILE A 94 -3.53 21.88 -20.79
CA ILE A 94 -4.35 22.96 -21.34
C ILE A 94 -4.13 23.01 -22.85
N ALA A 95 -5.20 23.14 -23.63
CA ALA A 95 -5.14 23.26 -25.08
C ALA A 95 -5.85 24.53 -25.57
N THR A 96 -5.14 25.47 -26.21
CA THR A 96 -5.71 26.76 -26.66
C THR A 96 -5.33 27.07 -28.10
N ASP A 97 -6.17 27.81 -28.83
CA ASP A 97 -5.93 28.30 -30.20
C ASP A 97 -5.38 29.74 -30.22
N VAL A 98 -5.13 30.34 -29.05
CA VAL A 98 -4.65 31.73 -28.91
C VAL A 98 -3.21 31.74 -28.39
N ASP A 99 -2.29 32.34 -29.16
CA ASP A 99 -0.85 32.46 -28.84
C ASP A 99 -0.59 33.10 -27.48
N GLU A 100 -1.38 34.13 -27.17
CA GLU A 100 -1.33 34.90 -25.93
C GLU A 100 -2.66 34.77 -25.17
N ASP A 101 -3.07 33.53 -24.88
CA ASP A 101 -4.24 33.30 -24.04
C ASP A 101 -4.02 33.90 -22.64
N LEU A 102 -4.65 35.05 -22.39
CA LEU A 102 -4.50 35.82 -21.15
C LEU A 102 -4.88 34.97 -19.92
N ALA A 103 -5.83 34.04 -20.04
CA ALA A 103 -6.23 33.17 -18.94
C ALA A 103 -5.11 32.18 -18.60
N VAL A 104 -4.49 31.58 -19.61
CA VAL A 104 -3.35 30.66 -19.43
C VAL A 104 -2.11 31.40 -18.92
N ALA A 105 -1.79 32.56 -19.48
CA ALA A 105 -0.68 33.40 -19.02
C ALA A 105 -0.88 33.83 -17.56
N THR A 106 -2.10 34.23 -17.20
CA THR A 106 -2.46 34.59 -15.80
C THR A 106 -2.33 33.38 -14.87
N LEU A 107 -2.77 32.21 -15.32
CA LEU A 107 -2.67 30.96 -14.56
C LEU A 107 -1.21 30.58 -14.30
N ILE A 108 -0.36 30.57 -15.33
CA ILE A 108 1.07 30.28 -15.20
C ILE A 108 1.77 31.32 -14.30
N HIS A 109 1.42 32.60 -14.45
CA HIS A 109 2.00 33.66 -13.61
C HIS A 109 1.66 33.50 -12.11
N LYS A 110 0.49 32.94 -11.79
CA LYS A 110 0.09 32.62 -10.40
C LYS A 110 0.84 31.41 -9.83
N MET A 111 1.56 30.65 -10.65
CA MET A 111 2.26 29.42 -10.26
C MET A 111 3.74 29.43 -10.68
N PRO A 112 4.55 30.41 -10.23
CA PRO A 112 5.91 30.60 -10.71
C PRO A 112 6.87 29.45 -10.37
N GLU A 113 6.54 28.64 -9.34
CA GLU A 113 7.35 27.51 -8.89
C GLU A 113 6.93 26.16 -9.50
N VAL A 114 5.84 26.13 -10.27
CA VAL A 114 5.32 24.90 -10.88
C VAL A 114 5.98 24.67 -12.23
N PRO A 115 6.61 23.51 -12.47
CA PRO A 115 7.15 23.15 -13.76
C PRO A 115 6.09 23.12 -14.86
N TRP A 116 6.45 23.61 -16.04
CA TRP A 116 5.62 23.48 -17.23
C TRP A 116 6.41 23.32 -18.52
N GLU A 117 5.77 22.70 -19.52
CA GLU A 117 6.23 22.61 -20.91
C GLU A 117 5.09 23.02 -21.84
N ALA A 118 5.38 23.86 -22.82
CA ALA A 118 4.44 24.37 -23.80
C ALA A 118 4.87 23.96 -25.20
N TRP A 119 3.96 23.39 -25.98
CA TRP A 119 4.18 23.04 -27.38
C TRP A 119 3.35 23.96 -28.27
N THR A 120 4.01 24.56 -29.26
CA THR A 120 3.31 25.20 -30.38
C THR A 120 3.09 24.16 -31.46
N VAL A 121 1.86 24.03 -31.93
CA VAL A 121 1.43 23.00 -32.88
C VAL A 121 0.82 23.66 -34.13
N CYS A 122 1.13 23.13 -35.30
CA CYS A 122 0.52 23.49 -36.57
C CYS A 122 -0.08 22.23 -37.22
N GLY A 123 -1.41 22.17 -37.35
CA GLY A 123 -2.13 20.93 -37.61
C GLY A 123 -1.88 19.92 -36.48
N THR A 124 -1.13 18.87 -36.79
CA THR A 124 -0.65 17.88 -35.80
C THR A 124 0.84 18.03 -35.48
N ARG A 125 1.60 18.83 -36.24
CA ARG A 125 3.06 18.91 -36.11
C ARG A 125 3.46 19.88 -35.00
N ILE A 126 4.34 19.43 -34.11
CA ILE A 126 4.96 20.29 -33.09
C ILE A 126 6.06 21.12 -33.77
N ILE A 127 5.89 22.45 -33.79
CA ILE A 127 6.81 23.39 -34.45
C ILE A 127 7.75 24.09 -33.48
N ASP A 128 7.36 24.24 -32.21
CA ASP A 128 8.19 24.86 -31.18
C ASP A 128 7.88 24.28 -29.80
N VAL A 129 8.88 24.30 -28.90
CA VAL A 129 8.76 23.82 -27.52
C VAL A 129 9.43 24.81 -26.57
N ALA A 130 8.64 25.32 -25.63
CA ALA A 130 9.11 26.12 -24.52
C ALA A 130 8.92 25.36 -23.21
N PHE A 131 9.69 25.69 -22.19
CA PHE A 131 9.52 25.13 -20.85
C PHE A 131 9.87 26.18 -19.81
N SER A 132 9.29 26.03 -18.61
CA SER A 132 9.59 26.89 -17.47
C SER A 132 11.09 26.92 -17.20
N PRO A 133 11.71 28.09 -16.95
CA PRO A 133 13.07 28.14 -16.44
C PRO A 133 13.14 27.30 -15.16
N LEU A 134 14.07 26.37 -15.11
CA LEU A 134 14.25 25.56 -13.91
C LEU A 134 14.67 26.47 -12.77
N LEU A 135 13.82 26.58 -11.75
CA LEU A 135 14.21 27.12 -10.44
C LEU A 135 15.14 26.10 -9.75
N THR A 136 16.28 25.79 -10.36
CA THR A 136 17.38 25.09 -9.69
C THR A 136 18.08 26.07 -8.75
N THR A 137 17.41 26.44 -7.67
CA THR A 137 18.04 27.15 -6.54
C THR A 137 18.89 26.19 -5.69
N ALA A 138 18.64 24.88 -5.79
CA ALA A 138 19.47 23.87 -5.18
C ALA A 138 20.73 23.63 -6.03
N LYS A 139 21.90 23.99 -5.48
CA LYS A 139 23.17 23.32 -5.87
C LYS A 139 22.92 21.82 -5.86
N PRO A 140 23.49 21.01 -6.79
CA PRO A 140 23.42 19.56 -6.71
C PRO A 140 23.76 19.16 -5.29
N SER A 141 22.79 18.59 -4.56
CA SER A 141 22.99 18.43 -3.13
C SER A 141 24.23 17.56 -2.93
N ALA A 142 25.23 18.08 -2.20
CA ALA A 142 26.42 17.33 -1.84
C ALA A 142 26.10 16.16 -0.88
N ASN A 143 24.82 15.96 -0.54
CA ASN A 143 24.33 15.14 0.55
C ASN A 143 24.01 13.70 0.16
N LEU A 144 24.08 13.34 -1.13
CA LEU A 144 24.08 11.93 -1.47
C LEU A 144 25.43 11.30 -1.12
N ASN A 145 25.48 10.62 0.02
CA ASN A 145 26.45 9.55 0.28
C ASN A 145 26.36 8.39 -0.75
N VAL A 146 25.54 8.51 -1.80
CA VAL A 146 25.48 7.64 -3.00
C VAL A 146 26.83 7.54 -3.68
N THR A 147 27.75 8.48 -3.46
CA THR A 147 29.14 8.39 -3.95
C THR A 147 30.05 7.51 -3.07
N SER A 148 29.66 7.18 -1.84
CA SER A 148 30.44 6.24 -1.03
C SER A 148 30.37 4.85 -1.67
N ARG A 149 31.53 4.34 -2.12
CA ARG A 149 31.61 2.98 -2.66
C ARG A 149 31.15 2.02 -1.57
N LEU A 150 30.00 1.38 -1.77
CA LEU A 150 29.61 0.22 -0.98
C LEU A 150 30.69 -0.85 -1.19
N SER A 151 31.50 -1.10 -0.17
CA SER A 151 32.50 -2.18 -0.20
C SER A 151 31.79 -3.51 -0.07
N LEU A 152 31.26 -4.00 -1.20
CA LEU A 152 30.54 -5.26 -1.30
C LEU A 152 31.40 -6.30 -2.07
N PRO A 153 31.15 -7.60 -1.87
CA PRO A 153 31.79 -8.65 -2.64
C PRO A 153 31.66 -8.42 -4.16
N PRO A 154 32.66 -8.81 -4.98
CA PRO A 154 32.66 -8.55 -6.43
C PRO A 154 31.39 -9.01 -7.16
N GLN A 155 30.78 -10.09 -6.68
CA GLN A 155 29.53 -10.68 -7.20
C GLN A 155 28.33 -9.72 -7.14
N LEU A 156 28.33 -8.76 -6.22
CA LEU A 156 27.24 -7.80 -6.01
C LEU A 156 27.47 -6.46 -6.70
N LYS A 157 28.64 -6.28 -7.33
CA LYS A 157 29.09 -4.98 -7.84
C LYS A 157 28.11 -4.39 -8.86
N SER A 158 27.73 -5.16 -9.88
CA SER A 158 26.81 -4.67 -10.93
C SER A 158 25.44 -4.30 -10.36
N ALA A 159 24.85 -5.15 -9.51
CA ALA A 159 23.56 -4.86 -8.88
C ALA A 159 23.63 -3.64 -7.95
N SER A 160 24.76 -3.42 -7.28
CA SER A 160 25.00 -2.24 -6.45
C SER A 160 25.25 -0.97 -7.26
N GLU A 161 25.89 -1.05 -8.42
CA GLU A 161 26.08 0.09 -9.34
C GLU A 161 24.75 0.54 -9.93
N GLU A 162 23.91 -0.42 -10.33
CA GLU A 162 22.55 -0.16 -10.79
C GLU A 162 21.72 0.50 -9.68
N TYR A 163 21.76 -0.03 -8.46
CA TYR A 163 21.10 0.58 -7.29
C TYR A 163 21.47 2.05 -7.09
N ARG A 164 22.78 2.33 -7.07
CA ARG A 164 23.31 3.69 -6.86
C ARG A 164 22.90 4.64 -7.98
N THR A 165 22.81 4.13 -9.21
CA THR A 165 22.35 4.92 -10.36
C THR A 165 20.86 5.22 -10.24
N LEU A 166 20.05 4.21 -9.96
CA LEU A 166 18.60 4.34 -9.83
C LEU A 166 18.21 5.26 -8.67
N ILE A 167 18.85 5.15 -7.50
CA ILE A 167 18.55 6.03 -6.36
C ILE A 167 18.95 7.48 -6.66
N ALA A 168 20.10 7.71 -7.32
CA ALA A 168 20.53 9.05 -7.72
C ALA A 168 19.56 9.69 -8.72
N VAL A 169 19.17 8.96 -9.78
CA VAL A 169 18.22 9.45 -10.79
C VAL A 169 16.85 9.70 -10.17
N THR A 170 16.37 8.78 -9.32
CA THR A 170 15.08 8.93 -8.64
C THR A 170 15.06 10.18 -7.77
N ARG A 171 16.10 10.37 -6.95
CA ARG A 171 16.22 11.54 -6.08
C ARG A 171 16.30 12.85 -6.88
N ALA A 172 17.12 12.91 -7.93
CA ALA A 172 17.25 14.11 -8.76
C ALA A 172 15.91 14.49 -9.43
N LYS A 173 15.13 13.50 -9.86
CA LYS A 173 13.76 13.71 -10.36
C LYS A 173 12.81 14.18 -9.26
N CYS A 174 12.88 13.59 -8.06
CA CYS A 174 12.09 14.04 -6.91
C CYS A 174 12.42 15.50 -6.55
N GLU A 175 13.69 15.89 -6.43
CA GLU A 175 14.08 17.27 -6.14
C GLU A 175 13.45 18.30 -7.09
N LYS A 176 13.26 17.91 -8.36
CA LYS A 176 12.71 18.78 -9.39
C LYS A 176 11.19 18.79 -9.42
N TYR A 177 10.54 17.64 -9.23
CA TYR A 177 9.12 17.47 -9.53
C TYR A 177 8.26 17.09 -8.33
N LEU A 178 8.83 16.42 -7.33
CA LEU A 178 8.15 15.96 -6.10
C LEU A 178 9.10 16.18 -4.91
N PRO A 179 9.46 17.44 -4.58
CA PRO A 179 10.50 17.75 -3.59
C PRO A 179 10.17 17.18 -2.20
N GLU A 180 8.89 17.03 -1.88
CA GLU A 180 8.42 16.42 -0.65
C GLU A 180 8.76 14.92 -0.55
N PHE A 181 9.21 14.28 -1.63
CA PHE A 181 9.63 12.87 -1.64
C PHE A 181 11.11 12.70 -1.33
N VAL A 182 11.92 13.75 -1.45
CA VAL A 182 13.36 13.70 -1.22
C VAL A 182 13.72 13.16 0.16
N PRO A 183 13.09 13.60 1.28
CA PRO A 183 13.38 13.04 2.59
C PRO A 183 13.09 11.55 2.70
N ASP A 184 12.12 11.04 1.94
CA ASP A 184 11.79 9.61 1.96
C ASP A 184 12.83 8.78 1.24
N ILE A 185 13.30 9.26 0.09
CA ILE A 185 14.35 8.62 -0.69
C ILE A 185 15.68 8.64 0.09
N ASP A 186 16.00 9.75 0.77
CA ASP A 186 17.23 9.89 1.55
C ASP A 186 17.24 8.97 2.79
N ASP A 187 16.14 8.94 3.56
CA ASP A 187 16.01 8.02 4.69
C ASP A 187 16.05 6.55 4.25
N PHE A 188 15.40 6.22 3.13
CA PHE A 188 15.45 4.87 2.56
C PHE A 188 16.88 4.46 2.22
N ASP A 189 17.62 5.30 1.48
CA ASP A 189 18.98 5.00 1.05
C ASP A 189 19.91 4.78 2.26
N GLU A 190 19.82 5.65 3.27
CA GLU A 190 20.60 5.54 4.51
C GLU A 190 20.37 4.17 5.20
N VAL A 191 19.10 3.79 5.39
CA VAL A 191 18.74 2.55 6.09
C VAL A 191 19.08 1.32 5.25
N PHE A 192 18.83 1.35 3.94
CA PHE A 192 19.13 0.23 3.05
C PHE A 192 20.63 -0.03 2.95
N GLN A 193 21.45 1.02 2.76
CA GLN A 193 22.91 0.88 2.75
C GLN A 193 23.44 0.35 4.09
N ARG A 194 22.92 0.84 5.22
CA ARG A 194 23.27 0.31 6.56
C ARG A 194 22.92 -1.17 6.66
N THR A 195 21.75 -1.57 6.18
CA THR A 195 21.28 -2.96 6.22
C THR A 195 22.17 -3.86 5.35
N LEU A 196 22.52 -3.43 4.13
CA LEU A 196 23.45 -4.17 3.27
C LEU A 196 24.84 -4.37 3.90
N ARG A 197 25.36 -3.36 4.61
CA ARG A 197 26.67 -3.40 5.28
C ARG A 197 26.65 -4.28 6.54
N ASN A 198 25.63 -4.14 7.38
CA ASN A 198 25.59 -4.73 8.73
C ASN A 198 24.91 -6.10 8.78
N SER A 199 24.26 -6.51 7.70
CA SER A 199 23.58 -7.80 7.63
C SER A 199 24.56 -8.97 7.54
N ASN A 200 24.34 -9.98 8.39
CA ASN A 200 25.01 -11.28 8.35
C ASN A 200 24.51 -12.20 7.21
N GLN A 201 23.55 -11.73 6.40
CA GLN A 201 23.04 -12.49 5.27
C GLN A 201 24.12 -12.77 4.22
N ASN A 202 23.96 -13.87 3.51
CA ASN A 202 24.91 -14.30 2.50
C ASN A 202 24.81 -13.43 1.23
N ALA A 203 25.75 -13.59 0.29
CA ALA A 203 25.78 -12.79 -0.92
C ALA A 203 24.53 -13.00 -1.80
N VAL A 204 23.95 -14.19 -1.84
CA VAL A 204 22.76 -14.50 -2.65
C VAL A 204 21.54 -13.74 -2.13
N GLU A 205 21.36 -13.67 -0.81
CA GLU A 205 20.26 -12.92 -0.19
C GLU A 205 20.42 -11.42 -0.40
N LYS A 206 21.65 -10.88 -0.25
CA LYS A 206 21.94 -9.47 -0.56
C LYS A 206 21.70 -9.16 -2.03
N LEU A 207 22.03 -10.09 -2.94
CA LEU A 207 21.74 -9.94 -4.37
C LEU A 207 20.24 -9.91 -4.62
N ALA A 208 19.46 -10.77 -3.97
CA ALA A 208 18.00 -10.77 -4.09
C ALA A 208 17.38 -9.44 -3.60
N TRP A 209 17.91 -8.86 -2.51
CA TRP A 209 17.49 -7.55 -2.03
C TRP A 209 17.79 -6.45 -3.05
N LEU A 210 19.02 -6.42 -3.60
CA LEU A 210 19.42 -5.46 -4.62
C LEU A 210 18.58 -5.60 -5.89
N ALA A 211 18.34 -6.83 -6.37
CA ALA A 211 17.53 -7.08 -7.56
C ALA A 211 16.08 -6.59 -7.38
N ASN A 212 15.47 -6.87 -6.23
CA ASN A 212 14.11 -6.40 -5.93
C ASN A 212 14.05 -4.87 -5.86
N ILE A 213 15.02 -4.23 -5.23
CA ILE A 213 15.06 -2.76 -5.12
C ILE A 213 15.35 -2.09 -6.45
N ASN A 214 16.25 -2.62 -7.26
CA ASN A 214 16.50 -2.09 -8.60
C ASN A 214 15.22 -2.15 -9.45
N ALA A 215 14.50 -3.27 -9.38
CA ALA A 215 13.24 -3.41 -10.10
C ALA A 215 12.16 -2.43 -9.60
N ALA A 216 12.09 -2.18 -8.29
CA ALA A 216 11.15 -1.23 -7.70
C ALA A 216 11.49 0.22 -8.05
N LEU A 217 12.75 0.65 -7.84
CA LEU A 217 13.20 2.01 -8.16
C LEU A 217 13.13 2.29 -9.66
N SER A 218 13.47 1.32 -10.52
CA SER A 218 13.34 1.45 -11.97
C SER A 218 11.89 1.70 -12.38
N ARG A 219 10.93 0.92 -11.85
CA ARG A 219 9.50 1.13 -12.11
C ARG A 219 9.01 2.45 -11.55
N PHE A 220 9.29 2.73 -10.27
CA PHE A 220 8.91 3.98 -9.63
C PHE A 220 9.43 5.18 -10.43
N SER A 221 10.72 5.22 -10.76
CA SER A 221 11.35 6.35 -11.45
C SER A 221 10.89 6.51 -12.90
N SER A 222 10.69 5.41 -13.62
CA SER A 222 10.23 5.46 -15.01
C SER A 222 8.74 5.81 -15.12
N GLN A 223 7.88 5.14 -14.35
CA GLN A 223 6.44 5.31 -14.42
C GLN A 223 5.98 6.65 -13.83
N THR A 224 6.56 7.07 -12.70
CA THR A 224 6.19 8.34 -12.04
C THR A 224 6.59 9.53 -12.89
N PHE A 225 7.83 9.54 -13.40
CA PHE A 225 8.42 10.73 -14.03
C PHE A 225 8.51 10.64 -15.56
N ALA A 226 7.90 9.65 -16.21
CA ALA A 226 7.70 9.70 -17.65
C ALA A 226 6.81 10.91 -17.99
N GLY A 227 7.10 11.55 -19.13
CA GLY A 227 6.40 12.78 -19.50
C GLY A 227 6.69 13.97 -18.60
N THR A 228 7.88 13.98 -18.00
CA THR A 228 8.46 15.18 -17.41
C THR A 228 9.40 15.85 -18.42
N SER A 229 9.65 17.15 -18.27
CA SER A 229 10.38 17.93 -19.28
C SER A 229 11.85 17.52 -19.44
N PRO A 230 12.34 17.31 -20.67
CA PRO A 230 11.58 17.39 -21.94
C PRO A 230 10.65 16.18 -22.16
N ILE A 231 9.34 16.42 -22.35
CA ILE A 231 8.31 15.36 -22.42
C ILE A 231 8.57 14.39 -23.57
N ARG A 232 9.07 14.92 -24.71
CA ARG A 232 9.35 14.15 -25.92
C ARG A 232 10.46 13.10 -25.76
N GLU A 233 11.30 13.22 -24.73
CA GLU A 233 12.51 12.41 -24.56
C GLU A 233 12.37 11.28 -23.54
N THR A 234 11.27 11.25 -22.77
CA THR A 234 11.14 10.35 -21.60
C THR A 234 9.96 9.39 -21.70
N GLU A 235 10.17 8.13 -22.03
CA GLU A 235 9.11 7.10 -22.04
C GLU A 235 9.16 6.16 -20.83
N CYS A 236 8.07 5.41 -20.61
CA CYS A 236 8.05 4.29 -19.67
C CYS A 236 7.41 3.05 -20.27
N HIS A 237 7.73 1.88 -19.70
CA HIS A 237 7.19 0.58 -20.10
C HIS A 237 5.84 0.29 -19.44
N PHE A 238 4.95 1.28 -19.44
CA PHE A 238 3.53 1.12 -19.18
C PHE A 238 2.80 1.77 -20.35
N TRP A 239 2.61 0.99 -21.42
CA TRP A 239 2.34 1.53 -22.75
C TRP A 239 1.13 2.47 -22.83
N THR A 240 0.04 2.18 -22.14
CA THR A 240 -1.17 3.03 -22.10
C THR A 240 -0.97 4.37 -21.39
N HIS A 241 0.15 4.56 -20.67
CA HIS A 241 0.56 5.78 -20.00
C HIS A 241 2.00 6.20 -20.37
N SER A 242 2.51 5.74 -21.51
CA SER A 242 3.90 5.95 -21.96
C SER A 242 4.24 7.41 -22.27
N LEU A 243 3.24 8.28 -22.50
CA LEU A 243 3.46 9.70 -22.79
C LEU A 243 3.64 10.54 -21.51
N LEU A 244 2.69 10.53 -20.58
CA LEU A 244 2.64 11.39 -19.40
C LEU A 244 2.93 10.66 -18.09
N GLY A 245 3.11 9.34 -18.12
CA GLY A 245 3.34 8.54 -16.92
C GLY A 245 2.14 8.51 -15.96
N ILE A 246 2.44 8.22 -14.70
CA ILE A 246 1.45 8.00 -13.62
C ILE A 246 1.85 8.70 -12.31
N GLY A 247 2.53 9.84 -12.42
CA GLY A 247 3.01 10.65 -11.30
C GLY A 247 1.99 10.89 -10.17
N THR A 248 0.79 11.33 -10.51
CA THR A 248 -0.32 11.53 -9.56
C THR A 248 -0.70 10.24 -8.85
N ALA A 249 -0.78 9.11 -9.56
CA ALA A 249 -1.09 7.83 -8.93
C ALA A 249 0.04 7.36 -7.99
N SER A 250 1.30 7.53 -8.38
CA SER A 250 2.46 7.24 -7.52
C SER A 250 2.49 8.11 -6.27
N GLN A 251 2.08 9.37 -6.41
CA GLN A 251 1.98 10.29 -5.29
C GLN A 251 0.90 9.84 -4.29
N ALA A 252 -0.29 9.51 -4.80
CA ALA A 252 -1.39 8.96 -4.01
C ALA A 252 -0.97 7.69 -3.24
N LEU A 253 -0.33 6.75 -3.92
CA LEU A 253 0.16 5.51 -3.32
C LEU A 253 1.17 5.78 -2.18
N THR A 254 2.07 6.73 -2.40
CA THR A 254 3.07 7.12 -1.40
C THR A 254 2.43 7.81 -0.19
N ASN A 255 1.42 8.65 -0.41
CA ASN A 255 0.70 9.31 0.68
C ASN A 255 -0.11 8.33 1.54
N ILE A 256 -0.69 7.28 0.95
CA ILE A 256 -1.33 6.19 1.71
C ILE A 256 -0.29 5.48 2.60
N ARG A 257 0.88 5.14 2.03
CA ARG A 257 2.00 4.55 2.81
C ARG A 257 2.41 5.47 3.96
N ARG A 258 2.61 6.77 3.69
CA ARG A 258 2.96 7.77 4.73
C ARG A 258 1.92 7.85 5.84
N HIS A 259 0.64 7.89 5.49
CA HIS A 259 -0.44 7.92 6.47
C HIS A 259 -0.37 6.70 7.39
N HIS A 260 -0.19 5.51 6.81
CA HIS A 260 -0.02 4.27 7.57
C HIS A 260 1.24 4.29 8.46
N ASP A 261 2.39 4.68 7.90
CA ASP A 261 3.67 4.77 8.61
C ASP A 261 3.57 5.76 9.80
N ASN A 262 2.95 6.93 9.59
CA ASN A 262 2.81 7.96 10.62
C ASN A 262 1.89 7.48 11.75
N ALA A 263 0.76 6.86 11.41
CA ALA A 263 -0.19 6.37 12.42
C ALA A 263 0.46 5.30 13.33
N LEU A 264 1.28 4.42 12.75
CA LEU A 264 1.94 3.36 13.50
C LEU A 264 3.19 3.81 14.22
N ARG A 265 3.96 4.73 13.64
CA ARG A 265 5.08 5.34 14.33
C ARG A 265 4.62 6.03 15.62
N ALA A 266 3.54 6.81 15.55
CA ALA A 266 2.96 7.45 16.73
C ALA A 266 2.50 6.44 17.80
N SER A 267 2.13 5.23 17.40
CA SER A 267 1.62 4.21 18.32
C SER A 267 2.70 3.50 19.15
N ARG A 268 3.94 3.43 18.64
CA ARG A 268 5.11 2.75 19.24
C ARG A 268 4.78 1.32 19.73
N LEU A 269 3.96 0.57 18.97
CA LEU A 269 3.43 -0.74 19.40
C LEU A 269 4.53 -1.74 19.80
N ALA A 270 5.63 -1.82 19.05
CA ALA A 270 6.73 -2.74 19.37
C ALA A 270 7.40 -2.40 20.71
N GLU A 271 7.56 -1.11 21.01
CA GLU A 271 8.10 -0.65 22.29
C GLU A 271 7.10 -0.90 23.42
N LYS A 272 5.80 -0.71 23.19
CA LYS A 272 4.77 -1.07 24.15
C LYS A 272 4.80 -2.58 24.45
N VAL A 273 4.95 -3.43 23.43
CA VAL A 273 5.08 -4.88 23.64
C VAL A 273 6.33 -5.20 24.46
N ALA A 274 7.45 -4.51 24.21
CA ALA A 274 8.66 -4.69 25.02
C ALA A 274 8.44 -4.24 26.49
N GLY A 275 7.70 -3.15 26.71
CA GLY A 275 7.33 -2.63 28.03
C GLY A 275 6.36 -3.51 28.82
N LEU A 276 5.79 -4.56 28.22
CA LEU A 276 5.03 -5.59 28.97
C LEU A 276 5.88 -6.28 30.04
N VAL A 277 7.22 -6.18 29.98
CA VAL A 277 8.13 -6.68 31.00
C VAL A 277 7.91 -6.04 32.38
N ASP A 278 7.42 -4.80 32.39
CA ASP A 278 7.21 -3.98 33.60
C ASP A 278 5.82 -4.19 34.22
N LEU A 279 4.91 -4.86 33.49
CA LEU A 279 3.57 -5.15 33.96
C LEU A 279 3.49 -6.54 34.61
N PRO A 280 2.63 -6.72 35.64
CA PRO A 280 2.42 -8.03 36.24
C PRO A 280 1.85 -9.02 35.23
N ALA A 281 2.19 -10.31 35.35
CA ALA A 281 1.74 -11.37 34.44
C ALA A 281 0.22 -11.55 34.32
N GLY A 282 -0.54 -11.01 35.27
CA GLY A 282 -1.97 -11.28 35.40
C GLY A 282 -2.23 -12.68 36.01
N PRO A 283 -3.37 -13.31 35.73
CA PRO A 283 -3.68 -14.65 36.23
C PRO A 283 -2.66 -15.69 35.77
N LYS A 284 -2.17 -16.55 36.69
CA LYS A 284 -1.06 -17.51 36.46
C LYS A 284 -1.22 -18.44 35.24
N ASN A 285 -2.45 -18.63 34.73
CA ASN A 285 -2.76 -19.51 33.60
C ASN A 285 -3.79 -18.88 32.64
N LEU A 286 -3.52 -17.68 32.14
CA LEU A 286 -4.39 -17.02 31.15
C LEU A 286 -4.76 -17.98 29.99
N THR A 287 -3.79 -18.75 29.48
CA THR A 287 -3.98 -19.70 28.36
C THR A 287 -4.98 -20.83 28.64
N GLN A 288 -5.26 -21.16 29.90
CA GLN A 288 -6.25 -22.18 30.27
C GLN A 288 -7.68 -21.63 30.35
N LEU A 289 -7.84 -20.30 30.38
CA LEU A 289 -9.14 -19.66 30.38
C LEU A 289 -9.85 -19.86 29.04
N GLY A 290 -11.18 -19.99 29.08
CA GLY A 290 -12.05 -20.00 27.91
C GLY A 290 -11.91 -18.71 27.10
N PHE A 291 -12.31 -18.76 25.83
CA PHE A 291 -12.19 -17.60 24.93
C PHE A 291 -13.08 -16.42 25.34
N THR A 292 -14.24 -16.70 25.95
CA THR A 292 -15.20 -15.69 26.38
C THR A 292 -14.89 -15.09 27.76
N ASP A 293 -13.84 -15.55 28.44
CA ASP A 293 -13.47 -15.06 29.76
C ASP A 293 -13.04 -13.58 29.72
N ALA A 294 -13.49 -12.81 30.71
CA ALA A 294 -13.28 -11.36 30.76
C ALA A 294 -11.79 -10.95 30.76
N ALA A 295 -10.90 -11.84 31.21
CA ALA A 295 -9.46 -11.60 31.21
C ALA A 295 -8.90 -11.35 29.80
N TRP A 296 -9.49 -11.94 28.75
CA TRP A 296 -9.08 -11.74 27.35
C TRP A 296 -9.63 -10.47 26.72
N ARG A 297 -10.59 -9.81 27.39
CA ARG A 297 -11.15 -8.53 26.95
C ARG A 297 -10.34 -7.34 27.45
N LYS A 298 -9.36 -7.59 28.32
CA LYS A 298 -8.43 -6.58 28.82
C LYS A 298 -7.32 -6.37 27.79
N HIS A 299 -7.24 -5.15 27.26
CA HIS A 299 -6.18 -4.75 26.32
C HIS A 299 -4.91 -4.36 27.11
N ILE A 300 -4.12 -5.36 27.50
CA ILE A 300 -2.96 -5.18 28.40
C ILE A 300 -1.94 -4.21 27.80
N LEU A 301 -1.80 -4.20 26.47
CA LEU A 301 -0.90 -3.29 25.78
C LEU A 301 -1.19 -1.80 26.07
N SER A 302 -2.46 -1.45 26.31
CA SER A 302 -2.88 -0.08 26.62
C SER A 302 -2.47 0.39 28.03
N GLU A 303 -2.04 -0.53 28.90
CA GLU A 303 -1.54 -0.20 30.24
C GLU A 303 -0.05 0.18 30.25
N VAL A 304 0.66 -0.09 29.15
CA VAL A 304 2.09 0.23 29.03
C VAL A 304 2.25 1.73 28.79
N THR A 305 2.87 2.41 29.75
CA THR A 305 3.24 3.82 29.63
C THR A 305 4.68 3.92 29.15
N LEU A 306 4.88 4.54 27.98
CA LEU A 306 6.22 4.82 27.47
C LEU A 306 6.66 6.21 27.91
N ALA A 307 7.97 6.36 28.17
CA ALA A 307 8.55 7.69 28.33
C ALA A 307 8.37 8.51 27.04
N PRO A 308 8.28 9.85 27.15
CA PRO A 308 8.33 10.74 25.99
C PRO A 308 9.56 10.42 25.15
N GLU A 309 9.42 10.51 23.84
CA GLU A 309 10.49 10.16 22.92
C GLU A 309 11.49 11.32 22.82
N ASP A 310 12.76 11.08 23.18
CA ASP A 310 13.82 12.08 23.06
C ASP A 310 14.25 12.30 21.60
N ALA A 311 14.09 11.27 20.75
CA ALA A 311 14.39 11.34 19.32
C ALA A 311 13.50 10.38 18.52
N PRO A 312 12.96 10.83 17.38
CA PRO A 312 12.03 10.03 16.60
C PRO A 312 12.63 8.70 16.08
N GLN A 313 11.95 7.59 16.32
CA GLN A 313 12.29 6.29 15.74
C GLN A 313 12.16 6.35 14.21
N LYS A 314 13.23 5.96 13.49
CA LYS A 314 13.22 5.90 12.01
C LYS A 314 12.56 4.60 11.56
N PHE A 315 11.34 4.68 11.04
CA PHE A 315 10.74 3.60 10.25
C PHE A 315 11.40 3.56 8.86
N LEU A 316 11.65 2.37 8.34
CA LEU A 316 12.09 2.22 6.96
C LEU A 316 10.94 2.59 6.04
N LYS A 317 11.13 3.64 5.25
CA LYS A 317 10.16 4.11 4.27
C LYS A 317 10.23 3.23 3.02
N LEU A 318 9.28 2.31 2.86
CA LEU A 318 9.27 1.39 1.72
C LEU A 318 9.15 2.15 0.40
N ILE A 319 9.88 1.69 -0.63
CA ILE A 319 9.68 2.20 -2.00
C ILE A 319 8.36 1.65 -2.53
N ALA A 320 7.38 2.53 -2.69
CA ALA A 320 6.05 2.21 -3.20
C ALA A 320 6.01 2.39 -4.73
N TYR A 321 5.48 1.40 -5.46
CA TYR A 321 5.46 1.44 -6.92
C TYR A 321 4.32 0.60 -7.51
N PHE A 322 3.99 0.83 -8.78
CA PHE A 322 3.02 0.01 -9.52
C PHE A 322 3.69 -1.10 -10.31
N SER A 323 3.06 -2.27 -10.35
CA SER A 323 3.61 -3.46 -11.01
C SER A 323 2.52 -4.17 -11.81
N GLY A 324 2.83 -4.51 -13.06
CA GLY A 324 2.00 -5.40 -13.87
C GLY A 324 2.28 -6.89 -13.63
N ARG A 325 3.28 -7.21 -12.79
CA ARG A 325 3.68 -8.59 -12.48
C ARG A 325 3.30 -8.98 -11.05
N ASP A 326 3.57 -8.08 -10.12
CA ASP A 326 3.28 -8.27 -8.70
C ASP A 326 1.96 -7.53 -8.41
N GLY A 327 1.01 -8.15 -7.71
CA GLY A 327 -0.19 -7.46 -7.22
C GLY A 327 0.12 -6.61 -5.98
N TYR A 328 -0.80 -6.62 -5.01
CA TYR A 328 -0.49 -6.16 -3.66
C TYR A 328 0.58 -7.06 -3.06
N LYS A 329 1.73 -6.49 -2.73
CA LYS A 329 2.84 -7.25 -2.15
C LYS A 329 3.81 -6.34 -1.40
N SER A 330 4.10 -6.73 -0.18
CA SER A 330 5.18 -6.18 0.61
C SER A 330 6.43 -7.05 0.51
N THR A 331 7.59 -6.40 0.50
CA THR A 331 8.89 -7.02 0.80
C THR A 331 9.55 -6.22 1.92
N PRO A 332 10.71 -6.64 2.45
CA PRO A 332 11.39 -5.87 3.50
C PRO A 332 11.72 -4.41 3.10
N PHE A 333 11.75 -4.07 1.81
CA PHE A 333 12.17 -2.75 1.33
C PHE A 333 11.19 -2.10 0.34
N THR A 334 10.15 -2.80 -0.09
CA THR A 334 9.26 -2.33 -1.15
C THR A 334 7.80 -2.65 -0.87
N LEU A 335 6.92 -1.85 -1.48
CA LEU A 335 5.48 -2.06 -1.51
C LEU A 335 5.02 -1.95 -2.97
N SER A 336 4.37 -2.98 -3.51
CA SER A 336 3.77 -2.91 -4.84
C SER A 336 2.25 -2.87 -4.79
N ALA A 337 1.68 -2.18 -5.77
CA ALA A 337 0.27 -2.20 -6.13
C ALA A 337 0.09 -2.65 -7.59
N PRO A 338 -1.02 -3.33 -7.95
CA PRO A 338 -1.32 -3.71 -9.33
C PRO A 338 -1.57 -2.47 -10.21
N LEU A 339 -1.25 -2.54 -11.52
CA LEU A 339 -1.48 -1.44 -12.46
C LEU A 339 -2.97 -1.13 -12.64
N GLU A 340 -3.83 -2.14 -12.50
CA GLU A 340 -5.29 -2.06 -12.62
C GLU A 340 -5.91 -1.11 -11.58
N LEU A 341 -5.22 -0.85 -10.47
CA LEU A 341 -5.60 0.16 -9.48
C LEU A 341 -5.75 1.56 -10.11
N ILE A 342 -4.93 1.89 -11.10
CA ILE A 342 -4.90 3.24 -11.69
C ILE A 342 -6.24 3.58 -12.36
N THR A 343 -6.86 2.58 -12.98
CA THR A 343 -8.13 2.71 -13.71
C THR A 343 -9.33 2.14 -12.98
N GLY A 344 -9.12 1.42 -11.87
CA GLY A 344 -10.17 0.70 -11.15
C GLY A 344 -10.23 0.93 -9.63
N CYS A 345 -9.45 1.85 -9.05
CA CYS A 345 -9.48 2.10 -7.60
C CYS A 345 -10.81 2.62 -7.04
N ASN A 346 -11.80 2.91 -7.90
CA ASN A 346 -13.17 3.17 -7.49
C ASN A 346 -13.96 1.90 -7.11
N THR A 347 -13.40 0.70 -7.27
CA THR A 347 -13.99 -0.58 -6.84
C THR A 347 -13.17 -1.24 -5.75
N PHE A 348 -13.78 -2.16 -4.99
CA PHE A 348 -13.07 -2.94 -3.97
C PHE A 348 -12.07 -3.95 -4.57
N ALA A 349 -12.28 -4.40 -5.80
CA ALA A 349 -11.34 -5.30 -6.48
C ALA A 349 -9.94 -4.69 -6.63
N TRP A 350 -9.86 -3.38 -6.84
CA TRP A 350 -8.59 -2.67 -7.08
C TRP A 350 -8.37 -1.50 -6.12
N THR A 351 -8.97 -1.56 -4.92
CA THR A 351 -8.87 -0.48 -3.95
C THR A 351 -7.46 -0.38 -3.34
N PRO A 352 -6.92 0.82 -3.13
CA PRO A 352 -5.71 1.01 -2.32
C PRO A 352 -5.88 0.58 -0.86
N LEU A 353 -7.12 0.40 -0.37
CA LEU A 353 -7.38 -0.03 1.01
C LEU A 353 -6.71 -1.37 1.31
N THR A 354 -6.60 -2.28 0.34
CA THR A 354 -5.93 -3.59 0.49
C THR A 354 -4.44 -3.47 0.82
N LEU A 355 -3.80 -2.30 0.60
CA LEU A 355 -2.41 -2.07 0.99
C LEU A 355 -2.21 -2.10 2.51
N THR A 356 -3.26 -1.86 3.31
CA THR A 356 -3.15 -1.93 4.77
C THR A 356 -2.79 -3.33 5.26
N HIS A 357 -3.24 -4.38 4.55
CA HIS A 357 -2.81 -5.76 4.80
C HIS A 357 -1.30 -5.92 4.58
N GLU A 358 -0.80 -5.49 3.43
CA GLU A 358 0.62 -5.61 3.08
C GLU A 358 1.51 -4.83 4.03
N LEU A 359 1.09 -3.62 4.40
CA LEU A 359 1.83 -2.79 5.32
C LEU A 359 1.79 -3.34 6.76
N SER A 360 0.70 -4.03 7.15
CA SER A 360 0.56 -4.68 8.46
C SER A 360 1.59 -5.78 8.70
N HIS A 361 2.10 -6.45 7.65
CA HIS A 361 3.19 -7.44 7.78
C HIS A 361 4.46 -6.86 8.43
N THR A 362 4.72 -5.57 8.21
CA THR A 362 5.85 -4.86 8.84
C THR A 362 5.69 -4.82 10.36
N ILE A 363 4.49 -4.49 10.84
CA ILE A 363 4.17 -4.44 12.28
C ILE A 363 4.20 -5.85 12.86
N THR A 364 3.53 -6.81 12.20
CA THR A 364 3.49 -8.22 12.63
C THR A 364 4.90 -8.74 12.88
N SER A 365 5.82 -8.49 11.94
CA SER A 365 7.23 -8.88 12.05
C SER A 365 7.92 -8.25 13.26
N GLN A 366 7.66 -6.97 13.54
CA GLN A 366 8.22 -6.28 14.71
C GLN A 366 7.67 -6.84 16.03
N LEU A 367 6.36 -7.02 16.14
CA LEU A 367 5.71 -7.51 17.37
C LEU A 367 6.12 -8.95 17.70
N ILE A 368 6.09 -9.85 16.72
CA ILE A 368 6.57 -11.22 16.88
C ILE A 368 8.07 -11.24 17.18
N GLY A 369 8.84 -10.35 16.51
CA GLY A 369 10.28 -10.20 16.74
C GLY A 369 10.63 -9.82 18.17
N VAL A 370 9.83 -8.97 18.83
CA VAL A 370 9.99 -8.65 20.26
C VAL A 370 9.77 -9.89 21.13
N LEU A 371 8.71 -10.66 20.89
CA LEU A 371 8.41 -11.86 21.67
C LEU A 371 9.45 -12.98 21.49
N LEU A 372 10.04 -13.09 20.29
CA LEU A 372 11.04 -14.12 19.95
C LEU A 372 12.48 -13.61 20.01
N LYS A 373 12.71 -12.45 20.62
CA LYS A 373 14.05 -11.84 20.71
C LYS A 373 15.05 -12.83 21.31
N GLY A 374 16.14 -13.06 20.57
CA GLY A 374 17.21 -13.98 20.97
C GLY A 374 16.99 -15.46 20.57
N ALA A 375 15.81 -15.85 20.07
CA ALA A 375 15.51 -17.25 19.72
C ALA A 375 16.24 -17.74 18.45
N PHE A 376 16.71 -16.84 17.59
CA PHE A 376 17.37 -17.17 16.32
C PHE A 376 18.79 -16.60 16.19
N GLY A 377 19.40 -16.19 17.30
CA GLY A 377 20.81 -15.75 17.34
C GLY A 377 21.80 -16.91 17.56
N PRO A 378 23.11 -16.67 17.40
CA PRO A 378 24.16 -17.69 17.59
C PRO A 378 24.20 -18.27 19.02
N ASN A 379 23.64 -17.57 20.01
CA ASN A 379 23.55 -17.99 21.41
C ASN A 379 22.09 -18.14 21.88
N ASN A 380 21.25 -18.79 21.08
CA ASN A 380 19.80 -18.88 21.33
C ASN A 380 19.35 -19.93 22.35
N ARG A 381 20.25 -20.83 22.80
CA ARG A 381 19.89 -21.98 23.64
C ARG A 381 19.13 -21.60 24.92
N SER A 382 19.62 -20.61 25.67
CA SER A 382 18.97 -20.16 26.91
C SER A 382 17.56 -19.60 26.66
N GLN A 383 17.37 -18.91 25.54
CA GLN A 383 16.07 -18.39 25.15
C GLN A 383 15.11 -19.50 24.74
N LEU A 384 15.56 -20.49 23.97
CA LEU A 384 14.75 -21.64 23.59
C LEU A 384 14.37 -22.49 24.81
N GLU A 385 15.29 -22.69 25.75
CA GLU A 385 15.03 -23.35 27.04
C GLU A 385 13.98 -22.60 27.85
N HIS A 386 14.06 -21.26 27.91
CA HIS A 386 13.06 -20.44 28.57
C HIS A 386 11.68 -20.55 27.91
N LEU A 387 11.60 -20.43 26.59
CA LEU A 387 10.34 -20.55 25.84
C LEU A 387 9.69 -21.93 26.00
N ALA A 388 10.48 -23.01 26.03
CA ALA A 388 9.98 -24.35 26.29
C ALA A 388 9.40 -24.49 27.70
N ARG A 389 10.11 -24.00 28.73
CA ARG A 389 9.64 -24.03 30.12
C ARG A 389 8.31 -23.32 30.32
N LEU A 390 8.04 -22.22 29.61
CA LEU A 390 6.77 -21.50 29.68
C LEU A 390 5.54 -22.36 29.32
N VAL A 391 5.73 -23.41 28.51
CA VAL A 391 4.65 -24.27 28.00
C VAL A 391 4.75 -25.73 28.43
N SER A 392 5.75 -26.09 29.25
CA SER A 392 5.96 -27.47 29.72
C SER A 392 4.81 -27.95 30.62
N PRO A 393 4.16 -29.10 30.32
CA PRO A 393 2.96 -29.57 31.04
C PRO A 393 3.18 -30.10 32.47
N GLY A 394 4.38 -29.94 33.06
CA GLY A 394 4.72 -30.50 34.39
C GLY A 394 5.42 -29.55 35.35
N GLU A 395 5.81 -28.34 34.92
CA GLU A 395 6.46 -27.36 35.80
C GLU A 395 5.47 -26.25 36.19
N ALA A 396 5.45 -25.89 37.47
CA ALA A 396 4.69 -24.77 38.02
C ALA A 396 5.26 -23.40 37.59
N TYR A 397 5.89 -23.31 36.41
CA TYR A 397 6.49 -22.09 35.90
C TYR A 397 5.37 -21.12 35.48
N ALA A 398 4.99 -20.25 36.41
CA ALA A 398 4.10 -19.15 36.16
C ALA A 398 4.89 -18.00 35.49
N PRO A 399 4.36 -17.38 34.42
CA PRO A 399 4.97 -16.20 33.83
C PRO A 399 5.24 -15.13 34.89
N ARG A 400 6.41 -14.51 34.82
CA ARG A 400 6.85 -13.49 35.80
C ARG A 400 6.23 -12.13 35.55
N ASN A 401 5.97 -11.81 34.28
CA ASN A 401 5.41 -10.55 33.82
C ASN A 401 4.50 -10.75 32.60
N ALA A 402 3.87 -9.68 32.13
CA ALA A 402 2.95 -9.74 30.99
C ALA A 402 3.67 -10.13 29.68
N LEU A 403 4.96 -9.79 29.52
CA LEU A 403 5.75 -10.19 28.36
C LEU A 403 5.91 -11.72 28.28
N GLU A 404 6.26 -12.37 29.38
CA GLU A 404 6.33 -13.84 29.44
C GLU A 404 4.95 -14.49 29.24
N GLN A 405 3.88 -13.84 29.70
CA GLN A 405 2.52 -14.31 29.46
C GLN A 405 2.15 -14.23 27.96
N ALA A 406 2.60 -13.18 27.25
CA ALA A 406 2.47 -13.06 25.81
C ALA A 406 3.30 -14.13 25.07
N GLN A 407 4.55 -14.37 25.49
CA GLN A 407 5.41 -15.43 24.95
C GLN A 407 4.78 -16.81 25.14
N LYS A 408 4.29 -17.13 26.33
CA LYS A 408 3.56 -18.37 26.62
C LYS A 408 2.35 -18.53 25.70
N THR A 409 1.60 -17.46 25.47
CA THR A 409 0.43 -17.47 24.57
C THR A 409 0.83 -17.70 23.12
N LEU A 410 1.90 -17.06 22.64
CA LEU A 410 2.45 -17.25 21.30
C LEU A 410 2.89 -18.70 21.06
N ILE A 411 3.71 -19.26 21.97
CA ILE A 411 4.18 -20.65 21.83
C ILE A 411 3.02 -21.64 21.95
N THR A 412 2.04 -21.37 22.82
CA THR A 412 0.79 -22.16 22.87
C THR A 412 0.06 -22.13 21.53
N ALA A 413 -0.04 -20.96 20.88
CA ALA A 413 -0.68 -20.85 19.57
C ALA A 413 0.04 -21.70 18.51
N TYR A 414 1.38 -21.70 18.48
CA TYR A 414 2.15 -22.59 17.61
C TYR A 414 1.90 -24.08 17.88
N ILE A 415 1.84 -24.50 19.15
CA ILE A 415 1.51 -25.90 19.50
C ILE A 415 0.12 -26.29 18.97
N PHE A 416 -0.87 -25.40 19.05
CA PHE A 416 -2.22 -25.69 18.57
C PHE A 416 -2.34 -25.73 17.04
N LEU A 417 -1.54 -24.93 16.33
CA LEU A 417 -1.38 -25.07 14.87
C LEU A 417 -0.80 -26.44 14.52
N ASP A 418 0.25 -26.89 15.22
CA ASP A 418 0.85 -28.19 14.89
C ASP A 418 -0.08 -29.38 15.11
N ARG A 419 -0.93 -29.30 16.14
CA ARG A 419 -1.94 -30.33 16.43
C ARG A 419 -3.00 -30.53 15.34
N GLU A 420 -3.17 -29.57 14.43
CA GLU A 420 -4.07 -29.72 13.28
C GLU A 420 -3.57 -30.75 12.27
N ASN A 421 -2.25 -30.84 12.11
CA ASN A 421 -1.61 -31.73 11.15
C ASN A 421 -1.36 -33.14 11.72
N LEU A 422 -1.62 -33.36 13.01
CA LEU A 422 -1.50 -34.66 13.66
C LEU A 422 -2.78 -35.49 13.43
N SER A 423 -2.65 -36.63 12.75
CA SER A 423 -3.73 -37.59 12.51
C SER A 423 -3.69 -38.73 13.54
N GLY A 424 -4.85 -39.26 13.94
CA GLY A 424 -4.95 -40.42 14.85
C GLY A 424 -4.61 -40.14 16.33
N GLY A 425 -4.19 -41.19 17.06
CA GLY A 425 -3.91 -41.18 18.51
C GLY A 425 -2.65 -40.43 18.93
N GLU A 426 -1.92 -39.80 18.01
CA GLU A 426 -0.69 -39.02 18.26
C GLU A 426 -1.01 -37.60 18.76
N ARG A 427 -1.84 -37.47 19.80
CA ARG A 427 -2.23 -36.17 20.38
C ARG A 427 -1.22 -35.60 21.38
N LYS A 428 0.02 -36.08 21.40
CA LYS A 428 1.04 -35.51 22.31
C LYS A 428 1.53 -34.17 21.76
N PRO A 429 1.63 -33.11 22.58
CA PRO A 429 2.16 -31.82 22.13
C PRO A 429 3.57 -31.96 21.59
N SER A 430 3.89 -31.16 20.58
CA SER A 430 5.13 -31.18 19.80
C SER A 430 6.36 -30.67 20.55
N ILE A 431 6.15 -29.97 21.67
CA ILE A 431 7.25 -29.49 22.52
C ILE A 431 7.39 -30.47 23.68
N VAL A 432 8.41 -31.32 23.59
CA VAL A 432 8.85 -32.19 24.68
C VAL A 432 10.16 -31.66 25.25
N GLN A 433 10.98 -31.00 24.41
CA GLN A 433 12.29 -30.45 24.76
C GLN A 433 12.53 -29.03 24.17
N PRO A 434 13.51 -28.26 24.69
CA PRO A 434 13.90 -26.94 24.16
C PRO A 434 14.21 -26.91 22.66
N GLU A 435 14.86 -27.95 22.16
CA GLU A 435 15.23 -28.11 20.75
C GLU A 435 14.02 -28.17 19.79
N ASP A 436 12.83 -28.53 20.28
CA ASP A 436 11.61 -28.63 19.47
C ASP A 436 10.99 -27.25 19.17
N VAL A 437 11.33 -26.22 19.95
CA VAL A 437 10.72 -24.88 19.83
C VAL A 437 11.08 -24.22 18.50
N SER A 438 12.35 -24.27 18.11
CA SER A 438 12.81 -23.61 16.88
C SER A 438 12.20 -24.24 15.62
N PRO A 439 12.25 -25.58 15.41
CA PRO A 439 11.57 -26.22 14.29
C PRO A 439 10.06 -25.95 14.23
N LEU A 440 9.39 -25.92 15.38
CA LEU A 440 7.97 -25.60 15.46
C LEU A 440 7.68 -24.19 14.93
N ILE A 441 8.44 -23.19 15.39
CA ILE A 441 8.26 -21.81 14.93
C ILE A 441 8.56 -21.70 13.44
N HIS A 442 9.65 -22.31 12.95
CA HIS A 442 10.00 -22.28 11.53
C HIS A 442 8.91 -22.89 10.64
N ARG A 443 8.29 -24.00 11.07
CA ARG A 443 7.25 -24.69 10.31
C ARG A 443 5.99 -23.85 10.08
N TYR A 444 5.58 -23.08 11.09
CA TYR A 444 4.32 -22.31 11.06
C TYR A 444 4.52 -20.79 11.02
N ARG A 445 5.74 -20.32 10.80
CA ARG A 445 6.07 -18.89 10.80
C ARG A 445 5.18 -18.11 9.84
N ASP A 446 5.04 -18.59 8.62
CA ASP A 446 4.32 -17.89 7.57
C ASP A 446 2.80 -17.88 7.88
N GLU A 447 2.24 -19.01 8.31
CA GLU A 447 0.83 -19.06 8.72
C GLU A 447 0.53 -18.15 9.92
N MET A 448 1.40 -18.15 10.94
CA MET A 448 1.27 -17.25 12.09
C MET A 448 1.34 -15.79 11.67
N SER A 449 2.30 -15.44 10.81
CA SER A 449 2.46 -14.08 10.29
C SER A 449 1.20 -13.64 9.55
N GLU A 450 0.68 -14.46 8.63
CA GLU A 450 -0.52 -14.16 7.86
C GLU A 450 -1.77 -13.99 8.74
N LEU A 451 -1.98 -14.88 9.71
CA LEU A 451 -3.13 -14.81 10.62
C LEU A 451 -3.08 -13.57 11.52
N VAL A 452 -1.90 -13.26 12.07
CA VAL A 452 -1.70 -12.05 12.88
C VAL A 452 -1.87 -10.79 12.04
N THR A 453 -1.31 -10.74 10.83
CA THR A 453 -1.50 -9.62 9.90
C THR A 453 -2.97 -9.39 9.59
N HIS A 454 -3.73 -10.43 9.24
CA HIS A 454 -5.18 -10.30 8.99
C HIS A 454 -5.96 -9.81 10.21
N LEU A 455 -5.60 -10.27 11.42
CA LEU A 455 -6.19 -9.80 12.67
C LEU A 455 -5.89 -8.32 12.93
N LEU A 456 -4.63 -7.90 12.79
CA LEU A 456 -4.24 -6.50 13.01
C LEU A 456 -4.87 -5.58 11.97
N ASP A 457 -4.88 -6.00 10.70
CA ASP A 457 -5.49 -5.25 9.61
C ASP A 457 -6.99 -5.01 9.86
N PHE A 458 -7.72 -6.07 10.21
CA PHE A 458 -9.13 -6.00 10.58
C PHE A 458 -9.39 -5.09 11.80
N GLN A 459 -8.53 -5.19 12.82
CA GLN A 459 -8.70 -4.46 14.08
C GLN A 459 -8.34 -2.98 13.98
N TYR A 460 -7.29 -2.63 13.22
CA TYR A 460 -6.76 -1.27 13.15
C TYR A 460 -7.31 -0.47 11.97
N PHE A 461 -7.41 -1.06 10.78
CA PHE A 461 -7.69 -0.31 9.56
C PHE A 461 -9.14 -0.46 9.06
N TYR A 462 -9.77 -1.59 9.35
CA TYR A 462 -11.18 -1.82 9.02
C TYR A 462 -12.14 -1.55 10.19
N GLY A 463 -11.65 -1.09 11.33
CA GLY A 463 -12.48 -0.72 12.48
C GLY A 463 -13.36 -1.86 13.01
N ARG A 464 -12.96 -3.13 12.77
CA ARG A 464 -13.73 -4.34 13.08
C ARG A 464 -15.05 -4.47 12.30
N ASP A 465 -15.19 -3.78 11.17
CA ASP A 465 -16.33 -3.94 10.25
C ASP A 465 -16.13 -5.18 9.37
N ALA A 466 -16.85 -6.26 9.70
CA ALA A 466 -16.76 -7.51 8.97
C ALA A 466 -17.25 -7.39 7.52
N GLN A 467 -18.25 -6.55 7.26
CA GLN A 467 -18.81 -6.40 5.92
C GLN A 467 -17.82 -5.67 5.00
N LEU A 468 -17.28 -4.53 5.46
CA LEU A 468 -16.28 -3.77 4.69
C LEU A 468 -15.02 -4.62 4.47
N TYR A 469 -14.52 -5.28 5.51
CA TYR A 469 -13.33 -6.13 5.44
C TYR A 469 -13.50 -7.28 4.44
N MET A 470 -14.60 -8.02 4.55
CA MET A 470 -14.85 -9.16 3.66
C MET A 470 -15.08 -8.71 2.22
N THR A 471 -15.83 -7.63 2.00
CA THR A 471 -16.06 -7.10 0.65
C THR A 471 -14.73 -6.69 0.01
N SER A 472 -13.91 -5.90 0.72
CA SER A 472 -12.62 -5.44 0.22
C SER A 472 -11.67 -6.59 -0.09
N LEU A 473 -11.51 -7.56 0.83
CA LEU A 473 -10.59 -8.67 0.61
C LEU A 473 -11.06 -9.62 -0.47
N TRP A 474 -12.30 -10.10 -0.41
CA TRP A 474 -12.76 -11.14 -1.34
C TRP A 474 -12.89 -10.62 -2.77
N GLU A 475 -13.32 -9.37 -2.97
CA GLU A 475 -13.33 -8.79 -4.32
C GLU A 475 -11.91 -8.55 -4.84
N SER A 476 -10.96 -8.16 -3.98
CA SER A 476 -9.55 -8.04 -4.39
C SER A 476 -8.89 -9.38 -4.71
N TRP A 477 -9.29 -10.45 -4.03
CA TRP A 477 -8.83 -11.81 -4.29
C TRP A 477 -9.48 -12.41 -5.52
N ASP A 478 -10.70 -12.02 -5.86
CA ASP A 478 -11.39 -12.58 -7.03
C ASP A 478 -10.70 -12.23 -8.36
N VAL A 479 -9.95 -11.12 -8.38
CA VAL A 479 -9.22 -10.64 -9.57
C VAL A 479 -7.75 -11.06 -9.61
N ILE A 480 -7.24 -11.76 -8.59
CA ILE A 480 -5.84 -12.22 -8.53
C ILE A 480 -5.76 -13.68 -9.05
N PRO A 481 -4.84 -13.99 -9.97
CA PRO A 481 -4.74 -15.34 -10.54
C PRO A 481 -4.32 -16.40 -9.51
N ASN A 482 -4.76 -17.64 -9.71
CA ASN A 482 -4.34 -18.85 -8.98
C ASN A 482 -4.76 -18.96 -7.50
N ILE A 483 -5.82 -18.28 -7.08
CA ILE A 483 -6.32 -18.39 -5.69
C ILE A 483 -7.10 -19.69 -5.44
N GLN A 484 -7.58 -20.36 -6.48
CA GLN A 484 -8.38 -21.59 -6.38
C GLN A 484 -7.78 -22.65 -5.44
N SER A 485 -6.46 -22.87 -5.47
CA SER A 485 -5.78 -23.88 -4.64
C SER A 485 -5.62 -23.46 -3.18
N ARG A 486 -5.89 -22.20 -2.84
CA ARG A 486 -5.65 -21.59 -1.52
C ARG A 486 -6.92 -21.11 -0.84
N ILE A 487 -8.10 -21.41 -1.38
CA ILE A 487 -9.41 -20.99 -0.83
C ILE A 487 -9.53 -21.32 0.67
N ASP A 488 -9.10 -22.51 1.07
CA ASP A 488 -9.14 -22.95 2.48
C ASP A 488 -8.26 -22.08 3.40
N GLU A 489 -7.15 -21.53 2.88
CA GLU A 489 -6.28 -20.60 3.62
C GLU A 489 -6.95 -19.23 3.77
N TYR A 490 -7.55 -18.71 2.70
CA TYR A 490 -8.24 -17.42 2.71
C TYR A 490 -9.51 -17.43 3.57
N LEU A 491 -10.27 -18.52 3.54
CA LEU A 491 -11.40 -18.74 4.42
C LEU A 491 -10.97 -18.73 5.90
N ILE A 492 -9.92 -19.48 6.27
CA ILE A 492 -9.52 -19.52 7.68
C ILE A 492 -8.96 -18.18 8.17
N ARG A 493 -8.24 -17.43 7.32
CA ARG A 493 -7.78 -16.07 7.62
C ARG A 493 -8.95 -15.12 7.89
N THR A 494 -9.96 -15.16 7.02
CA THR A 494 -11.19 -14.36 7.16
C THR A 494 -11.93 -14.70 8.46
N LEU A 495 -12.16 -16.00 8.71
CA LEU A 495 -12.85 -16.51 9.89
C LEU A 495 -12.13 -16.09 11.18
N VAL A 496 -10.80 -16.23 11.24
CA VAL A 496 -10.01 -15.85 12.42
C VAL A 496 -10.03 -14.35 12.65
N ALA A 497 -9.92 -13.54 11.60
CA ALA A 497 -10.06 -12.09 11.70
C ALA A 497 -11.42 -11.70 12.28
N VAL A 498 -12.53 -12.18 11.72
CA VAL A 498 -13.89 -11.87 12.18
C VAL A 498 -14.17 -12.43 13.59
N LEU A 499 -13.57 -13.56 13.96
CA LEU A 499 -13.69 -14.14 15.31
C LEU A 499 -13.25 -13.16 16.40
N SER A 500 -12.26 -12.32 16.11
CA SER A 500 -11.75 -11.32 17.06
C SER A 500 -12.79 -10.24 17.43
N ALA A 501 -13.82 -10.02 16.62
CA ALA A 501 -14.92 -9.13 16.96
C ALA A 501 -16.00 -9.78 17.85
N ASN A 502 -16.04 -11.12 17.89
CA ASN A 502 -17.18 -11.89 18.44
C ASN A 502 -16.94 -12.49 19.83
N GLN A 503 -15.84 -12.15 20.52
CA GLN A 503 -15.48 -12.67 21.86
C GLN A 503 -16.53 -12.46 22.97
N HIS A 504 -17.52 -11.58 22.74
CA HIS A 504 -18.57 -11.24 23.70
C HIS A 504 -19.81 -12.13 23.58
N VAL A 505 -19.93 -12.89 22.48
CA VAL A 505 -21.08 -13.75 22.22
C VAL A 505 -20.91 -15.11 22.92
N ALA A 506 -22.02 -15.75 23.30
CA ALA A 506 -21.99 -17.03 24.04
C ALA A 506 -21.34 -18.18 23.26
N LYS A 507 -21.57 -18.25 21.94
CA LYS A 507 -20.98 -19.23 21.01
C LYS A 507 -20.19 -18.50 19.92
N PRO A 508 -19.03 -17.92 20.24
CA PRO A 508 -18.33 -16.98 19.36
C PRO A 508 -17.91 -17.63 18.03
N VAL A 509 -17.40 -18.86 18.09
CA VAL A 509 -16.96 -19.61 16.89
C VAL A 509 -18.12 -19.88 15.94
N GLN A 510 -19.27 -20.33 16.45
CA GLN A 510 -20.46 -20.58 15.61
C GLN A 510 -21.00 -19.28 15.04
N ALA A 511 -21.14 -18.23 15.87
CA ALA A 511 -21.63 -16.94 15.42
C ALA A 511 -20.74 -16.35 14.30
N THR A 512 -19.42 -16.47 14.44
CA THR A 512 -18.47 -16.06 13.39
C THR A 512 -18.65 -16.86 12.10
N TYR A 513 -18.78 -18.18 12.19
CA TYR A 513 -19.04 -19.02 11.02
C TYR A 513 -20.30 -18.56 10.28
N ASP A 514 -21.40 -18.35 11.02
CA ASP A 514 -22.69 -17.95 10.44
C ASP A 514 -22.61 -16.56 9.77
N ILE A 515 -21.91 -15.60 10.41
CA ILE A 515 -21.66 -14.26 9.83
C ILE A 515 -20.88 -14.36 8.53
N VAL A 516 -19.76 -15.09 8.52
CA VAL A 516 -18.90 -15.20 7.34
C VAL A 516 -19.63 -15.93 6.21
N LEU A 517 -20.39 -16.98 6.51
CA LEU A 517 -21.17 -17.71 5.52
C LEU A 517 -22.22 -16.80 4.86
N ALA A 518 -23.00 -16.06 5.67
CA ALA A 518 -24.02 -15.16 5.15
C ALA A 518 -23.44 -14.01 4.31
N GLN A 519 -22.27 -13.48 4.69
CA GLN A 519 -21.61 -12.43 3.91
C GLN A 519 -21.04 -12.97 2.59
N LEU A 520 -20.45 -14.16 2.58
CA LEU A 520 -20.01 -14.81 1.34
C LEU A 520 -21.18 -15.12 0.40
N GLU A 521 -22.32 -15.54 0.93
CA GLU A 521 -23.56 -15.72 0.15
C GLU A 521 -24.00 -14.40 -0.50
N ALA A 522 -24.01 -13.31 0.28
CA ALA A 522 -24.37 -11.99 -0.23
C ALA A 522 -23.41 -11.52 -1.33
N LEU A 523 -22.10 -11.71 -1.16
CA LEU A 523 -21.09 -11.36 -2.18
C LEU A 523 -21.23 -12.22 -3.43
N ALA A 524 -21.36 -13.55 -3.28
CA ALA A 524 -21.54 -14.48 -4.40
C ALA A 524 -22.79 -14.17 -5.22
N SER A 525 -23.87 -13.68 -4.59
CA SER A 525 -25.10 -13.30 -5.29
C SER A 525 -24.96 -12.06 -6.19
N ARG A 526 -23.99 -11.18 -5.89
CA ARG A 526 -23.76 -9.91 -6.60
C ARG A 526 -22.70 -10.04 -7.69
N ALA A 527 -21.76 -10.95 -7.49
CA ALA A 527 -20.58 -11.03 -8.33
C ALA A 527 -20.87 -11.83 -9.61
N THR A 528 -21.19 -11.12 -10.69
CA THR A 528 -21.32 -11.71 -12.02
C THR A 528 -19.96 -12.19 -12.53
N GLY A 529 -19.74 -13.50 -12.58
CA GLY A 529 -18.50 -14.09 -13.08
C GLY A 529 -17.41 -14.35 -12.03
N SER A 530 -17.69 -14.11 -10.74
CA SER A 530 -16.74 -14.42 -9.66
C SER A 530 -16.64 -15.93 -9.43
N HIS A 531 -15.48 -16.49 -9.78
CA HIS A 531 -15.24 -17.91 -9.60
C HIS A 531 -14.78 -18.24 -8.18
N TYR A 532 -14.08 -17.33 -7.49
CA TYR A 532 -13.48 -17.64 -6.19
C TYR A 532 -14.42 -17.38 -5.02
N ILE A 533 -15.21 -16.31 -5.03
CA ILE A 533 -16.17 -16.03 -3.96
C ILE A 533 -17.23 -17.13 -3.89
N ALA A 534 -17.79 -17.52 -5.05
CA ALA A 534 -18.75 -18.62 -5.14
C ALA A 534 -18.13 -19.95 -4.67
N SER A 535 -16.88 -20.24 -5.09
CA SER A 535 -16.16 -21.44 -4.64
C SER A 535 -15.90 -21.44 -3.13
N ALA A 536 -15.57 -20.28 -2.54
CA ALA A 536 -15.35 -20.13 -1.12
C ALA A 536 -16.63 -20.31 -0.30
N HIS A 537 -17.75 -19.73 -0.76
CA HIS A 537 -19.07 -19.94 -0.17
C HIS A 537 -19.44 -21.43 -0.16
N GLU A 538 -19.36 -22.11 -1.31
CA GLU A 538 -19.67 -23.53 -1.42
C GLU A 538 -18.73 -24.39 -0.56
N ARG A 539 -17.43 -24.08 -0.58
CA ARG A 539 -16.44 -24.79 0.23
C ARG A 539 -16.72 -24.68 1.73
N LEU A 540 -17.05 -23.47 2.21
CA LEU A 540 -17.37 -23.23 3.62
C LEU A 540 -18.65 -23.98 4.03
N LYS A 541 -19.67 -23.97 3.16
CA LYS A 541 -20.96 -24.65 3.34
C LYS A 541 -20.84 -26.19 3.37
N GLN A 542 -19.96 -26.77 2.54
CA GLN A 542 -19.80 -28.22 2.44
C GLN A 542 -19.00 -28.84 3.60
N ALA A 543 -18.16 -28.05 4.29
CA ALA A 543 -17.27 -28.56 5.34
C ALA A 543 -17.32 -27.74 6.65
N PRO A 544 -18.51 -27.51 7.25
CA PRO A 544 -18.65 -26.70 8.47
C PRO A 544 -17.78 -27.21 9.61
N THR A 545 -17.76 -28.52 9.85
CA THR A 545 -17.01 -29.13 10.95
C THR A 545 -15.51 -28.90 10.83
N VAL A 546 -14.96 -28.91 9.62
CA VAL A 546 -13.54 -28.66 9.35
C VAL A 546 -13.20 -27.22 9.73
N PHE A 547 -13.95 -26.23 9.23
CA PHE A 547 -13.64 -24.82 9.51
C PHE A 547 -13.92 -24.43 10.97
N LEU A 548 -14.93 -25.01 11.60
CA LEU A 548 -15.19 -24.82 13.04
C LEU A 548 -14.02 -25.36 13.89
N ASP A 549 -13.51 -26.56 13.61
CA ASP A 549 -12.35 -27.13 14.32
C ASP A 549 -11.08 -26.31 14.09
N ARG A 550 -10.83 -25.92 12.83
CA ARG A 550 -9.67 -25.07 12.47
C ARG A 550 -9.71 -23.71 13.18
N MET A 551 -10.87 -23.07 13.26
CA MET A 551 -11.02 -21.83 14.04
C MET A 551 -10.75 -22.05 15.53
N GLN A 552 -11.30 -23.12 16.11
CA GLN A 552 -11.13 -23.43 17.53
C GLN A 552 -9.65 -23.54 17.91
N ARG A 553 -8.82 -24.13 17.03
CA ARG A 553 -7.36 -24.25 17.23
C ARG A 553 -6.62 -22.91 17.15
N ARG A 554 -7.14 -21.95 16.40
CA ARG A 554 -6.54 -20.62 16.19
C ARG A 554 -6.99 -19.57 17.20
N ILE A 555 -7.87 -19.91 18.14
CA ILE A 555 -8.31 -19.03 19.24
C ILE A 555 -7.14 -18.42 20.01
N HIS A 556 -6.04 -19.16 20.21
CA HIS A 556 -4.87 -18.64 20.92
C HIS A 556 -4.17 -17.50 20.17
N ILE A 557 -4.25 -17.47 18.84
CA ILE A 557 -3.73 -16.36 18.03
C ILE A 557 -4.62 -15.13 18.22
N VAL A 558 -5.95 -15.31 18.19
CA VAL A 558 -6.90 -14.21 18.45
C VAL A 558 -6.69 -13.62 19.84
N LYS A 559 -6.53 -14.48 20.85
CA LYS A 559 -6.22 -14.10 22.23
C LYS A 559 -4.92 -13.31 22.34
N LEU A 560 -3.86 -13.78 21.67
CA LEU A 560 -2.57 -13.09 21.61
C LEU A 560 -2.76 -11.66 21.07
N VAL A 561 -3.44 -11.52 19.93
CA VAL A 561 -3.62 -10.21 19.31
C VAL A 561 -4.46 -9.28 20.19
N LEU A 562 -5.64 -9.70 20.63
CA LEU A 562 -6.56 -8.85 21.38
C LEU A 562 -6.00 -8.37 22.72
N ALA A 563 -5.24 -9.22 23.42
CA ALA A 563 -4.70 -8.88 24.74
C ALA A 563 -3.36 -8.13 24.65
N PHE A 564 -2.48 -8.53 23.73
CA PHE A 564 -1.08 -8.10 23.76
C PHE A 564 -0.63 -7.27 22.55
N PHE A 565 -1.33 -7.29 21.41
CA PHE A 565 -0.94 -6.51 20.21
C PHE A 565 -1.92 -5.41 19.84
N TYR A 566 -3.16 -5.49 20.34
CA TYR A 566 -4.19 -4.49 20.09
C TYR A 566 -4.21 -3.41 21.19
N ASP A 567 -4.14 -2.16 20.75
CA ASP A 567 -4.30 -0.97 21.58
C ASP A 567 -5.47 -0.12 21.02
N PRO A 568 -6.60 -0.04 21.75
CA PRO A 568 -7.76 0.73 21.32
C PRO A 568 -7.46 2.20 21.06
N SER A 569 -6.50 2.80 21.77
CA SER A 569 -6.13 4.20 21.57
C SER A 569 -5.45 4.42 20.22
N THR A 570 -4.62 3.46 19.81
CA THR A 570 -3.99 3.45 18.49
C THR A 570 -5.02 3.26 17.38
N ALA A 571 -5.95 2.32 17.55
CA ALA A 571 -7.04 2.12 16.59
C ALA A 571 -7.93 3.36 16.49
N ALA A 572 -8.26 4.00 17.62
CA ALA A 572 -9.00 5.25 17.63
C ALA A 572 -8.23 6.41 16.97
N ASN A 573 -6.90 6.43 17.04
CA ASN A 573 -6.08 7.43 16.35
C ASN A 573 -6.04 7.20 14.83
N ILE A 574 -5.90 5.96 14.38
CA ILE A 574 -5.99 5.58 12.96
C ILE A 574 -7.37 5.91 12.39
N ALA A 575 -8.43 5.64 13.17
CA ALA A 575 -9.80 5.95 12.81
C ALA A 575 -10.19 7.42 13.04
N ARG A 576 -9.33 8.21 13.70
CA ARG A 576 -9.68 9.58 14.13
C ARG A 576 -9.89 10.43 12.88
N GLU A 577 -10.99 11.17 12.91
CA GLU A 577 -11.19 12.38 12.14
C GLU A 577 -11.18 13.55 13.14
N ALA A 578 -10.60 14.68 12.77
CA ALA A 578 -10.78 15.88 13.58
C ALA A 578 -12.29 16.20 13.60
N PRO A 579 -12.90 16.49 14.76
CA PRO A 579 -14.34 16.73 14.82
C PRO A 579 -14.67 18.02 14.07
N THR A 580 -15.35 17.91 12.94
CA THR A 580 -16.13 18.98 12.33
C THR A 580 -17.60 18.59 12.33
N ALA A 581 -18.47 19.53 12.68
CA ALA A 581 -19.91 19.32 12.70
C ALA A 581 -20.40 19.07 11.26
N GLY A 582 -20.69 17.81 10.91
CA GLY A 582 -21.33 17.46 9.63
C GLY A 582 -20.77 16.24 8.89
N GLY A 583 -19.59 15.71 9.26
CA GLY A 583 -18.95 14.57 8.58
C GLY A 583 -18.28 15.00 7.27
N GLU A 584 -16.94 15.06 7.28
CA GLU A 584 -16.10 15.73 6.25
C GLU A 584 -16.26 15.20 4.81
N TYR A 585 -16.88 14.05 4.60
CA TYR A 585 -17.03 13.45 3.26
C TYR A 585 -18.46 13.47 2.70
N ALA A 586 -19.48 13.83 3.50
CA ALA A 586 -20.86 13.85 3.03
C ALA A 586 -21.11 14.93 1.95
N THR A 587 -20.27 15.97 1.94
CA THR A 587 -20.31 17.06 0.96
C THR A 587 -19.45 16.81 -0.27
N LEU A 588 -18.59 15.79 -0.25
CA LEU A 588 -17.79 15.42 -1.42
C LEU A 588 -18.69 14.76 -2.46
N ARG A 589 -18.59 15.26 -3.68
CA ARG A 589 -19.26 14.68 -4.84
C ARG A 589 -18.20 14.07 -5.74
N GLY A 590 -18.44 12.83 -6.17
CA GLY A 590 -17.59 12.18 -7.15
C GLY A 590 -17.42 13.06 -8.39
N ASP A 591 -16.22 13.03 -8.97
CA ASP A 591 -15.81 13.82 -10.14
C ASP A 591 -15.61 15.34 -9.88
N GLU A 592 -15.93 15.90 -8.70
CA GLU A 592 -15.66 17.31 -8.37
C GLU A 592 -14.26 17.46 -7.75
N LEU A 593 -13.38 18.23 -8.40
CA LEU A 593 -11.98 18.37 -7.98
C LEU A 593 -11.78 19.36 -6.83
N GLY A 594 -12.81 20.06 -6.35
CA GLY A 594 -12.71 21.22 -5.45
C GLY A 594 -11.84 21.09 -4.20
N ASN A 595 -11.42 22.18 -3.59
CA ASN A 595 -10.42 22.26 -2.50
C ASN A 595 -10.71 21.53 -1.15
N GLN A 596 -11.75 20.69 -1.06
CA GLN A 596 -12.02 19.89 0.13
C GLN A 596 -10.87 18.90 0.38
N GLN A 597 -10.27 19.00 1.57
CA GLN A 597 -9.12 18.22 1.99
C GLN A 597 -9.51 16.83 2.50
N ILE A 598 -8.69 15.83 2.18
CA ILE A 598 -8.79 14.50 2.77
C ILE A 598 -7.86 14.43 3.97
N ARG A 599 -8.42 14.12 5.14
CA ARG A 599 -7.66 13.94 6.38
C ARG A 599 -7.40 12.49 6.74
N ASN A 600 -8.33 11.60 6.37
CA ASN A 600 -8.19 10.16 6.57
C ASN A 600 -8.38 9.42 5.24
N PRO A 601 -7.27 9.12 4.53
CA PRO A 601 -7.28 8.41 3.25
C PRO A 601 -8.05 7.08 3.29
N LEU A 602 -7.97 6.33 4.38
CA LEU A 602 -8.60 5.01 4.48
C LEU A 602 -10.12 5.12 4.54
N LYS A 603 -10.63 6.06 5.34
CA LYS A 603 -12.07 6.31 5.41
C LYS A 603 -12.63 6.95 4.13
N PHE A 604 -11.84 7.79 3.46
CA PHE A 604 -12.18 8.28 2.12
C PHE A 604 -12.35 7.11 1.14
N LEU A 605 -11.39 6.19 1.09
CA LEU A 605 -11.44 5.00 0.24
C LEU A 605 -12.64 4.10 0.56
N ALA A 606 -12.93 3.86 1.84
CA ALA A 606 -14.09 3.05 2.23
C ALA A 606 -15.43 3.62 1.73
N ASN A 607 -15.54 4.95 1.59
CA ASN A 607 -16.75 5.61 1.10
C ASN A 607 -16.83 5.66 -0.44
N PHE A 608 -15.69 5.80 -1.13
CA PHE A 608 -15.68 6.11 -2.56
C PHE A 608 -15.17 4.97 -3.47
N ALA A 609 -14.53 3.94 -2.92
CA ALA A 609 -14.06 2.75 -3.65
C ALA A 609 -15.08 1.60 -3.65
N SER A 610 -16.38 1.93 -3.76
CA SER A 610 -17.50 1.00 -3.57
C SER A 610 -18.33 0.74 -4.84
N ASP A 611 -17.84 1.15 -6.00
CA ASP A 611 -18.55 0.92 -7.26
C ASP A 611 -18.47 -0.54 -7.68
N GLN A 612 -19.50 -1.01 -8.39
CA GLN A 612 -19.55 -2.37 -8.91
C GLN A 612 -18.65 -2.60 -10.12
N GLN A 613 -18.29 -1.53 -10.84
CA GLN A 613 -17.50 -1.61 -12.08
C GLN A 613 -16.41 -0.53 -12.10
N PRO A 614 -15.22 -0.84 -12.64
CA PRO A 614 -14.17 0.14 -12.83
C PRO A 614 -14.64 1.36 -13.63
N ASN A 615 -14.30 2.54 -13.13
CA ASN A 615 -14.54 3.83 -13.77
C ASN A 615 -13.26 4.64 -13.73
N THR A 616 -12.66 4.85 -14.89
CA THR A 616 -11.35 5.53 -15.03
C THR A 616 -11.40 6.97 -14.54
N ARG A 617 -12.48 7.70 -14.84
CA ARG A 617 -12.65 9.11 -14.42
C ARG A 617 -12.75 9.23 -12.91
N LYS A 618 -13.58 8.39 -12.28
CA LYS A 618 -13.70 8.39 -10.82
C LYS A 618 -12.42 7.89 -10.15
N SER A 619 -11.71 6.94 -10.77
CA SER A 619 -10.40 6.48 -10.30
C SER A 619 -9.35 7.60 -10.35
N LEU A 620 -9.32 8.40 -11.42
CA LEU A 620 -8.48 9.60 -11.47
C LEU A 620 -8.85 10.58 -10.35
N TRP A 621 -10.14 10.85 -10.14
CA TRP A 621 -10.59 11.72 -9.06
C TRP A 621 -10.11 11.22 -7.68
N ILE A 622 -10.29 9.93 -7.37
CA ILE A 622 -9.81 9.31 -6.12
C ILE A 622 -8.30 9.49 -5.97
N LEU A 623 -7.53 9.17 -7.02
CA LEU A 623 -6.07 9.26 -6.97
C LEU A 623 -5.58 10.71 -6.86
N HIS A 624 -6.17 11.65 -7.60
CA HIS A 624 -5.87 13.08 -7.46
C HIS A 624 -6.11 13.56 -6.04
N LYS A 625 -7.26 13.21 -5.47
CA LYS A 625 -7.62 13.58 -4.10
C LYS A 625 -6.63 13.02 -3.06
N LEU A 626 -6.15 11.80 -3.25
CA LEU A 626 -5.16 11.18 -2.37
C LEU A 626 -3.74 11.74 -2.58
N ALA A 627 -3.39 12.13 -3.80
CA ALA A 627 -2.09 12.74 -4.13
C ALA A 627 -1.90 14.10 -3.47
N PHE A 628 -2.98 14.88 -3.32
CA PHE A 628 -2.96 16.21 -2.72
C PHE A 628 -3.66 16.28 -1.36
N ALA A 629 -3.86 15.14 -0.69
CA ALA A 629 -4.34 15.09 0.69
C ALA A 629 -3.33 15.73 1.65
N GLU A 630 -3.80 16.34 2.75
CA GLU A 630 -2.91 16.91 3.78
C GLU A 630 -1.92 15.84 4.28
N ALA A 631 -0.63 16.14 4.14
CA ALA A 631 0.42 15.38 4.80
C ALA A 631 0.34 15.68 6.31
N GLN A 632 -0.27 14.78 7.08
CA GLN A 632 -0.26 14.83 8.54
C GLN A 632 1.04 14.28 9.12
#